data_AF-A0A940A724-F1
#
_entry.id   AF-A0A940A724-F1
#
_cell.length_a   1.000
_cell.length_b   1.000
_cell.length_c   1.000
_cell.angle_alpha   90.00
_cell.angle_beta   90.00
_cell.angle_gamma   90.00
#
_symmetry.space_group_name_H-M   'P 1'
#
loop_
_entity.id
_entity.type
_entity.pdbx_description
1 polymer ?
#
loop_
_entity_poly.entity_id
_entity_poly.type
_entity_poly.pdbx_seq_one_letter_code
_entity_poly.pdbx_strand_id
1 'polypeptide(L)'
;MDRLQHIYDVIAREGFSVLALQEIDTYVQDIQNGTEDFSRFNLSEHAGLCTAGAPLIGASIVACYATASLTASRNAEGSEGSLPANWEIDKYQERLIEQWARAANLWEEDSEQILTTEFGPMIAHGAEAKVYYREGDPSVVKERTSIYSTTQKALDAIVLHNSLFPETAMKVIGFTRDNDGLMRIVLTQPYVNCLRLATKEEIDDMAAAKGFRDNWNGQGVNYISDRLALEDMHPANVFIDVVTEKPICIDCIVKFVKG
;
A
#
# COMPACT_ATOMS: atom_id res chain seq x y z
N MET A 1 10.95 -26.23 6.08
CA MET A 1 11.70 -25.01 5.72
C MET A 1 10.65 -23.92 5.62
N ASP A 2 10.87 -22.76 6.23
CA ASP A 2 9.92 -21.65 6.11
C ASP A 2 9.71 -21.32 4.63
N ARG A 3 8.46 -21.23 4.18
CA ARG A 3 8.12 -21.07 2.76
C ARG A 3 8.67 -19.77 2.18
N LEU A 4 8.63 -18.70 2.98
CA LEU A 4 9.24 -17.43 2.64
C LEU A 4 10.76 -17.57 2.46
N GLN A 5 11.43 -18.31 3.35
CA GLN A 5 12.87 -18.54 3.22
C GLN A 5 13.22 -19.29 1.93
N HIS A 6 12.40 -20.28 1.54
CA HIS A 6 12.60 -20.96 0.25
C HIS A 6 12.53 -19.99 -0.94
N ILE A 7 11.50 -19.14 -0.98
CA ILE A 7 11.35 -18.11 -2.01
C ILE A 7 12.59 -17.19 -2.04
N TYR A 8 13.07 -16.77 -0.87
CA TYR A 8 14.25 -15.90 -0.76
C TYR A 8 15.51 -16.57 -1.32
N ASP A 9 15.71 -17.86 -1.03
CA ASP A 9 16.87 -18.61 -1.52
C ASP A 9 16.82 -18.75 -3.05
N VAL A 10 15.63 -18.94 -3.63
CA VAL A 10 15.42 -18.99 -5.09
C VAL A 10 15.73 -17.63 -5.73
N ILE A 11 15.20 -16.53 -5.18
CA ILE A 11 15.48 -15.17 -5.68
C ILE A 11 16.98 -14.85 -5.57
N ALA A 12 17.63 -15.22 -4.46
CA ALA A 12 19.05 -14.97 -4.25
C ALA A 12 19.95 -15.71 -5.25
N ARG A 13 19.55 -16.94 -5.66
CA ARG A 13 20.33 -17.76 -6.59
C ARG A 13 20.14 -17.37 -8.04
N GLU A 14 18.93 -17.01 -8.43
CA GLU A 14 18.53 -16.90 -9.85
C GLU A 14 17.93 -15.55 -10.23
N GLY A 15 17.80 -14.61 -9.29
CA GLY A 15 17.04 -13.38 -9.49
C GLY A 15 15.55 -13.67 -9.67
N PHE A 16 14.84 -12.77 -10.36
CA PHE A 16 13.43 -12.96 -10.72
C PHE A 16 13.29 -13.83 -11.98
N SER A 17 13.81 -15.06 -11.91
CA SER A 17 13.66 -16.08 -12.95
C SER A 17 12.21 -16.60 -13.02
N VAL A 18 11.87 -17.36 -14.07
CA VAL A 18 10.54 -17.99 -14.19
C VAL A 18 10.21 -18.83 -12.96
N LEU A 19 11.20 -19.54 -12.39
CA LEU A 19 11.01 -20.32 -11.17
C LEU A 19 10.72 -19.42 -9.97
N ALA A 20 11.47 -18.33 -9.80
CA ALA A 20 11.22 -17.38 -8.71
C ALA A 20 9.82 -16.75 -8.80
N LEU A 21 9.38 -16.40 -10.01
CA LEU A 21 8.02 -15.88 -10.24
C LEU A 21 6.96 -16.92 -9.88
N GLN A 22 7.13 -18.18 -10.30
CA GLN A 22 6.20 -19.27 -9.95
C GLN A 22 6.09 -19.49 -8.44
N GLU A 23 7.20 -19.45 -7.72
CA GLU A 23 7.21 -19.60 -6.25
C GLU A 23 6.50 -18.42 -5.56
N ILE A 24 6.73 -17.19 -6.02
CA ILE A 24 6.01 -16.00 -5.54
C ILE A 24 4.51 -16.15 -5.83
N ASP A 25 4.12 -16.45 -7.07
CA ASP A 25 2.71 -16.55 -7.47
C ASP A 25 1.97 -17.64 -6.71
N THR A 26 2.61 -18.79 -6.49
CA THR A 26 2.02 -19.89 -5.71
C THR A 26 1.80 -19.45 -4.26
N TYR A 27 2.76 -18.74 -3.66
CA TYR A 27 2.59 -18.24 -2.30
C TYR A 27 1.53 -17.13 -2.20
N VAL A 28 1.45 -16.25 -3.20
CA VAL A 28 0.39 -15.25 -3.32
C VAL A 28 -0.99 -15.93 -3.38
N GLN A 29 -1.15 -16.98 -4.19
CA GLN A 29 -2.41 -17.73 -4.29
C GLN A 29 -2.78 -18.39 -2.97
N ASP A 30 -1.80 -18.96 -2.27
CA ASP A 30 -2.04 -19.65 -1.01
C ASP A 30 -2.43 -18.68 0.13
N ILE A 31 -1.90 -17.45 0.11
CA ILE A 31 -2.36 -16.34 0.96
C ILE A 31 -3.80 -15.96 0.61
N GLN A 32 -4.09 -15.74 -0.68
CA GLN A 32 -5.44 -15.33 -1.12
C GLN A 32 -6.51 -16.38 -0.83
N ASN A 33 -6.15 -17.68 -0.86
CA ASN A 33 -7.04 -18.79 -0.55
C ASN A 33 -7.13 -19.10 0.96
N GLY A 34 -6.38 -18.39 1.81
CA GLY A 34 -6.38 -18.56 3.26
C GLY A 34 -5.71 -19.86 3.74
N THR A 35 -4.86 -20.45 2.90
CA THR A 35 -4.04 -21.62 3.27
C THR A 35 -2.73 -21.24 3.95
N GLU A 36 -2.30 -19.99 3.80
CA GLU A 36 -1.13 -19.39 4.44
C GLU A 36 -1.51 -18.02 4.99
N ASP A 37 -0.94 -17.66 6.15
CA ASP A 37 -1.08 -16.32 6.72
C ASP A 37 0.18 -15.49 6.43
N PHE A 38 0.00 -14.22 6.07
CA PHE A 38 1.11 -13.27 6.06
C PHE A 38 1.33 -12.71 7.47
N SER A 39 2.30 -13.30 8.19
CA SER A 39 2.53 -13.20 9.65
C SER A 39 2.56 -11.81 10.31
N ARG A 40 2.65 -10.72 9.52
CA ARG A 40 2.64 -9.33 10.01
C ARG A 40 1.23 -8.80 10.28
N PHE A 41 0.22 -9.40 9.67
CA PHE A 41 -1.16 -8.93 9.69
C PHE A 41 -2.05 -9.82 10.56
N ASN A 42 -2.94 -9.21 11.33
CA ASN A 42 -4.03 -9.95 11.98
C ASN A 42 -5.13 -10.31 10.96
N LEU A 43 -6.15 -11.07 11.36
CA LEU A 43 -7.21 -11.54 10.46
C LEU A 43 -7.91 -10.43 9.66
N SER A 44 -8.22 -9.29 10.29
CA SER A 44 -8.87 -8.16 9.61
C SER A 44 -7.92 -7.51 8.59
N GLU A 45 -6.66 -7.33 8.98
CA GLU A 45 -5.62 -6.80 8.11
C GLU A 45 -5.31 -7.75 6.95
N HIS A 46 -5.41 -9.06 7.17
CA HIS A 46 -5.27 -10.08 6.13
C HIS A 46 -6.39 -9.99 5.08
N ALA A 47 -7.63 -9.67 5.50
CA ALA A 47 -8.70 -9.37 4.55
C ALA A 47 -8.40 -8.11 3.73
N GLY A 48 -7.83 -7.08 4.36
CA GLY A 48 -7.33 -5.87 3.68
C GLY A 48 -6.22 -6.18 2.65
N LEU A 49 -5.31 -7.10 3.00
CA LEU A 49 -4.23 -7.59 2.14
C LEU A 49 -4.79 -8.31 0.91
N CYS A 50 -5.72 -9.23 1.11
CA CYS A 50 -6.36 -9.97 0.01
C CYS A 50 -7.14 -9.03 -0.92
N THR A 51 -7.81 -8.02 -0.35
CA THR A 51 -8.55 -7.00 -1.11
C THR A 51 -7.62 -6.14 -1.97
N ALA A 52 -6.41 -5.85 -1.49
CA ALA A 52 -5.43 -5.10 -2.25
C ALA A 52 -4.91 -5.82 -3.51
N GLY A 53 -5.07 -7.14 -3.56
CA GLY A 53 -4.79 -7.97 -4.73
C GLY A 53 -3.37 -8.53 -4.82
N ALA A 54 -3.19 -9.47 -5.75
CA ALA A 54 -1.94 -10.18 -5.97
C ALA A 54 -0.72 -9.28 -6.17
N PRO A 55 -0.79 -8.14 -6.92
CA PRO A 55 0.36 -7.25 -7.08
C PRO A 55 0.89 -6.70 -5.74
N LEU A 56 0.01 -6.35 -4.80
CA LEU A 56 0.44 -5.85 -3.49
C LEU A 56 1.10 -6.97 -2.66
N ILE A 57 0.54 -8.18 -2.69
CA ILE A 57 1.08 -9.33 -1.95
C ILE A 57 2.48 -9.69 -2.49
N GLY A 58 2.62 -9.80 -3.81
CA GLY A 58 3.90 -10.05 -4.48
C GLY A 58 4.95 -8.99 -4.14
N ALA A 59 4.61 -7.71 -4.24
CA ALA A 59 5.50 -6.61 -3.87
C ALA A 59 5.88 -6.66 -2.38
N SER A 60 4.96 -7.06 -1.49
CA SER A 60 5.24 -7.21 -0.07
C SER A 60 6.23 -8.33 0.22
N ILE A 61 6.15 -9.47 -0.49
CA ILE A 61 7.12 -10.57 -0.40
C ILE A 61 8.50 -10.08 -0.86
N VAL A 62 8.56 -9.38 -2.00
CA VAL A 62 9.82 -8.83 -2.55
C VAL A 62 10.42 -7.79 -1.61
N ALA A 63 9.60 -6.93 -1.01
CA ALA A 63 10.06 -5.94 -0.05
C ALA A 63 10.63 -6.60 1.23
N CYS A 64 10.02 -7.69 1.70
CA CYS A 64 10.53 -8.46 2.82
C CYS A 64 11.86 -9.15 2.48
N TYR A 65 11.98 -9.73 1.29
CA TYR A 65 13.23 -10.28 0.77
C TYR A 65 14.34 -9.22 0.73
N ALA A 66 14.02 -8.03 0.21
CA ALA A 66 14.96 -6.91 0.11
C ALA A 66 15.55 -6.55 1.49
N THR A 67 14.68 -6.38 2.49
CA THR A 67 15.10 -6.07 3.86
C THR A 67 15.95 -7.20 4.45
N ALA A 68 15.50 -8.46 4.32
CA ALA A 68 16.21 -9.62 4.86
C ALA A 68 17.60 -9.79 4.24
N SER A 69 17.71 -9.64 2.91
CA SER A 69 18.97 -9.73 2.18
C SER A 69 19.94 -8.62 2.58
N LEU A 70 19.46 -7.39 2.75
CA LEU A 70 20.29 -6.26 3.14
C LEU A 70 20.83 -6.42 4.57
N THR A 71 19.98 -6.87 5.51
CA THR A 71 20.37 -7.18 6.88
C THR A 71 21.40 -8.32 6.93
N ALA A 72 21.20 -9.39 6.15
CA ALA A 72 22.14 -10.51 6.08
C ALA A 72 23.52 -10.08 5.56
N SER A 73 23.55 -9.22 4.53
CA SER A 73 24.80 -8.68 3.98
C SER A 73 25.58 -7.88 5.02
N ARG A 74 24.91 -7.01 5.79
CA ARG A 74 25.55 -6.21 6.85
C ARG A 74 26.15 -7.06 7.96
N ASN A 75 25.44 -8.12 8.35
CA ASN A 75 25.92 -9.06 9.36
C ASN A 75 27.17 -9.82 8.88
N ALA A 76 27.24 -10.17 7.60
CA ALA A 76 28.40 -10.85 7.01
C ALA A 76 29.64 -9.95 6.90
N GLU A 77 29.46 -8.64 6.75
CA GLU A 77 30.54 -7.65 6.67
C GLU A 77 31.18 -7.31 8.03
N GLY A 78 30.82 -8.00 9.11
CA GLY A 78 31.38 -7.75 10.45
C GLY A 78 30.95 -6.40 11.05
N SER A 79 29.92 -5.78 10.49
CA SER A 79 29.28 -4.57 11.00
C SER A 79 28.32 -4.93 12.14
N GLU A 80 28.82 -5.54 13.22
CA GLU A 80 27.99 -5.91 14.37
C GLU A 80 27.27 -4.66 14.93
N GLY A 81 25.95 -4.61 14.76
CA GLY A 81 25.07 -3.72 15.52
C GLY A 81 24.45 -2.52 14.80
N SER A 82 24.76 -2.24 13.53
CA SER A 82 24.07 -1.18 12.78
C SER A 82 23.06 -1.76 11.80
N LEU A 83 21.77 -1.67 12.14
CA LEU A 83 20.68 -1.93 11.19
C LEU A 83 20.79 -0.97 9.99
N PRO A 84 20.43 -1.40 8.77
CA PRO A 84 20.39 -0.51 7.62
C PRO A 84 19.48 0.69 7.88
N ALA A 85 19.86 1.87 7.42
CA ALA A 85 19.00 3.05 7.54
C ALA A 85 17.76 2.89 6.63
N ASN A 86 16.64 3.52 7.00
CA ASN A 86 15.39 3.42 6.23
C ASN A 86 15.54 3.78 4.74
N TRP A 87 16.33 4.82 4.42
CA TRP A 87 16.55 5.21 3.03
C TRP A 87 17.35 4.16 2.22
N GLU A 88 18.22 3.38 2.86
CA GLU A 88 18.94 2.28 2.21
C GLU A 88 17.99 1.12 1.93
N ILE A 89 17.14 0.79 2.92
CA ILE A 89 16.09 -0.23 2.79
C ILE A 89 15.15 0.14 1.66
N ASP A 90 14.64 1.37 1.68
CA ASP A 90 13.68 1.87 0.70
C ASP A 90 14.23 1.81 -0.73
N LYS A 91 15.43 2.36 -0.96
CA LYS A 91 16.09 2.30 -2.25
C LYS A 91 16.29 0.86 -2.75
N TYR A 92 16.60 -0.08 -1.85
CA TYR A 92 16.79 -1.48 -2.22
C TYR A 92 15.45 -2.18 -2.50
N GLN A 93 14.40 -1.86 -1.72
CA GLN A 93 13.04 -2.32 -1.95
C GLN A 93 12.51 -1.85 -3.31
N GLU A 94 12.59 -0.55 -3.61
CA GLU A 94 12.15 -0.01 -4.91
C GLU A 94 12.83 -0.73 -6.08
N ARG A 95 14.15 -0.90 -5.99
CA ARG A 95 14.95 -1.56 -7.04
C ARG A 95 14.50 -2.99 -7.28
N LEU A 96 14.26 -3.77 -6.22
CA LEU A 96 13.85 -5.16 -6.36
C LEU A 96 12.39 -5.30 -6.78
N ILE A 97 11.50 -4.44 -6.29
CA ILE A 97 10.10 -4.42 -6.74
C ILE A 97 10.03 -4.05 -8.22
N GLU A 98 10.82 -3.08 -8.69
CA GLU A 98 10.89 -2.75 -10.12
C GLU A 98 11.34 -3.94 -10.97
N GLN A 99 12.42 -4.63 -10.56
CA GLN A 99 12.91 -5.82 -11.28
C GLN A 99 11.86 -6.94 -11.32
N TRP A 100 11.20 -7.20 -10.19
CA TRP A 100 10.13 -8.18 -10.10
C TRP A 100 8.92 -7.79 -10.95
N ALA A 101 8.44 -6.55 -10.82
CA ALA A 101 7.27 -6.06 -11.53
C ALA A 101 7.49 -6.11 -13.05
N ARG A 102 8.69 -5.76 -13.53
CA ARG A 102 9.06 -5.92 -14.94
C ARG A 102 9.01 -7.39 -15.38
N ALA A 103 9.58 -8.29 -14.58
CA ALA A 103 9.57 -9.72 -14.88
C ALA A 103 8.14 -10.33 -14.83
N ALA A 104 7.27 -9.78 -14.00
CA ALA A 104 5.88 -10.21 -13.82
C ALA A 104 4.88 -9.49 -14.76
N ASN A 105 5.32 -8.60 -15.64
CA ASN A 105 4.48 -7.74 -16.48
C ASN A 105 3.47 -6.87 -15.68
N LEU A 106 3.93 -6.33 -14.55
CA LEU A 106 3.19 -5.41 -13.67
C LEU A 106 3.81 -3.99 -13.66
N TRP A 107 4.77 -3.75 -14.55
CA TRP A 107 5.48 -2.48 -14.65
C TRP A 107 5.02 -1.68 -15.87
N GLU A 108 4.56 -0.46 -15.65
CA GLU A 108 4.18 0.49 -16.69
C GLU A 108 5.34 1.47 -16.95
N GLU A 109 5.71 1.67 -18.23
CA GLU A 109 6.84 2.53 -18.61
C GLU A 109 6.44 3.99 -18.91
N ASP A 110 5.19 4.21 -19.34
CA ASP A 110 4.63 5.52 -19.63
C ASP A 110 3.26 5.65 -18.95
N SER A 111 3.30 5.66 -17.63
CA SER A 111 2.09 5.58 -16.84
C SER A 111 1.17 6.78 -17.06
N GLU A 112 1.65 8.00 -17.23
CA GLU A 112 0.75 9.15 -17.44
C GLU A 112 -0.02 9.04 -18.78
N GLN A 113 0.64 8.65 -19.87
CA GLN A 113 -0.05 8.44 -21.15
C GLN A 113 -1.01 7.25 -21.09
N ILE A 114 -0.54 6.12 -20.56
CA ILE A 114 -1.32 4.88 -20.46
C ILE A 114 -2.55 5.13 -19.57
N LEU A 115 -2.35 5.72 -18.40
CA LEU A 115 -3.43 5.96 -17.45
C LEU A 115 -4.46 6.95 -18.00
N THR A 116 -4.00 8.00 -18.69
CA THR A 116 -4.92 8.94 -19.34
C THR A 116 -5.75 8.26 -20.42
N THR A 117 -5.13 7.38 -21.21
CA THR A 117 -5.78 6.65 -22.30
C THR A 117 -6.77 5.61 -21.77
N GLU A 118 -6.36 4.84 -20.76
CA GLU A 118 -7.10 3.70 -20.23
C GLU A 118 -8.12 4.06 -19.17
N PHE A 119 -7.90 5.11 -18.37
CA PHE A 119 -8.74 5.49 -17.22
C PHE A 119 -9.29 6.91 -17.30
N GLY A 120 -9.04 7.65 -18.38
CA GLY A 120 -9.59 8.99 -18.58
C GLY A 120 -8.69 10.12 -18.07
N PRO A 121 -9.13 11.38 -18.19
CA PRO A 121 -8.30 12.53 -17.85
C PRO A 121 -7.90 12.54 -16.36
N MET A 122 -6.79 13.19 -16.07
CA MET A 122 -6.42 13.53 -14.71
C MET A 122 -7.43 14.55 -14.15
N ILE A 123 -8.10 14.19 -13.06
CA ILE A 123 -9.12 15.03 -12.40
C ILE A 123 -8.60 15.71 -11.13
N ALA A 124 -7.52 15.20 -10.54
CA ALA A 124 -6.88 15.81 -9.38
C ALA A 124 -5.37 15.50 -9.36
N HIS A 125 -4.60 16.45 -8.83
CA HIS A 125 -3.17 16.35 -8.63
C HIS A 125 -2.78 16.97 -7.29
N GLY A 126 -2.07 16.22 -6.45
CA GLY A 126 -1.51 16.69 -5.20
C GLY A 126 -0.11 16.13 -4.98
N ALA A 127 0.52 16.50 -3.86
CA ALA A 127 1.85 16.02 -3.49
C ALA A 127 1.92 14.48 -3.41
N GLU A 128 0.82 13.83 -3.02
CA GLU A 128 0.79 12.40 -2.73
C GLU A 128 0.31 11.54 -3.90
N ALA A 129 -0.56 12.07 -4.76
CA ALA A 129 -1.12 11.30 -5.85
C ALA A 129 -1.58 12.14 -7.06
N LYS A 130 -1.51 11.50 -8.23
CA LYS A 130 -2.26 11.88 -9.44
C LYS A 130 -3.50 11.00 -9.54
N VAL A 131 -4.67 11.58 -9.78
CA VAL A 131 -5.95 10.85 -9.86
C VAL A 131 -6.55 10.98 -11.25
N TYR A 132 -6.86 9.85 -11.86
CA TYR A 132 -7.43 9.72 -13.20
C TYR A 132 -8.84 9.12 -13.11
N TYR A 133 -9.74 9.67 -13.91
CA TYR A 133 -11.13 9.23 -13.91
C TYR A 133 -11.81 9.49 -15.26
N ARG A 134 -12.50 8.47 -15.76
CA ARG A 134 -13.41 8.58 -16.90
C ARG A 134 -14.82 8.64 -16.35
N GLU A 135 -15.55 9.67 -16.78
CA GLU A 135 -16.93 9.88 -16.34
C GLU A 135 -17.80 8.63 -16.55
N GLY A 136 -18.41 8.15 -15.47
CA GLY A 136 -19.26 6.96 -15.46
C GLY A 136 -18.57 5.67 -15.02
N ASP A 137 -17.23 5.67 -14.90
CA ASP A 137 -16.52 4.51 -14.37
C ASP A 137 -16.80 4.34 -12.86
N PRO A 138 -16.84 3.11 -12.34
CA PRO A 138 -17.14 2.87 -10.92
C PRO A 138 -15.96 3.17 -9.98
N SER A 139 -14.78 3.43 -10.53
CA SER A 139 -13.53 3.57 -9.80
C SER A 139 -12.66 4.66 -10.43
N VAL A 140 -11.81 5.26 -9.59
CA VAL A 140 -10.68 6.09 -10.03
C VAL A 140 -9.41 5.28 -10.05
N VAL A 141 -8.41 5.73 -10.81
CA VAL A 141 -7.04 5.26 -10.70
C VAL A 141 -6.17 6.33 -10.06
N LYS A 142 -5.30 5.91 -9.14
CA LYS A 142 -4.32 6.76 -8.47
C LYS A 142 -2.91 6.27 -8.77
N GLU A 143 -2.02 7.20 -9.12
CA GLU A 143 -0.57 7.03 -9.02
C GLU A 143 -0.09 7.63 -7.72
N ARG A 144 0.26 6.80 -6.75
CA ARG A 144 0.62 7.25 -5.41
C ARG A 144 2.13 7.23 -5.20
N THR A 145 2.70 8.33 -4.69
CA THR A 145 4.07 8.33 -4.14
C THR A 145 4.07 7.86 -2.70
N SER A 146 5.11 7.13 -2.30
CA SER A 146 5.34 6.83 -0.89
C SER A 146 5.75 8.10 -0.13
N ILE A 147 4.94 8.48 0.86
CA ILE A 147 5.32 9.42 1.92
C ILE A 147 5.89 8.70 3.17
N TYR A 148 6.05 7.38 3.08
CA TYR A 148 6.53 6.53 4.17
C TYR A 148 8.03 6.35 4.07
N SER A 149 8.65 6.03 5.21
CA SER A 149 10.11 5.86 5.29
C SER A 149 10.65 4.68 4.49
N THR A 150 9.79 3.72 4.11
CA THR A 150 10.11 2.60 3.23
C THR A 150 8.90 2.22 2.39
N THR A 151 9.13 1.68 1.21
CA THR A 151 8.11 1.19 0.27
C THR A 151 7.25 0.10 0.91
N GLN A 152 7.84 -0.78 1.73
CA GLN A 152 7.09 -1.75 2.52
C GLN A 152 6.04 -1.09 3.43
N LYS A 153 6.38 0.00 4.11
CA LYS A 153 5.42 0.73 4.95
C LYS A 153 4.31 1.39 4.13
N ALA A 154 4.60 1.81 2.89
CA ALA A 154 3.58 2.32 1.97
C ALA A 154 2.61 1.21 1.50
N LEU A 155 3.13 0.00 1.22
CA LEU A 155 2.30 -1.16 0.91
C LEU A 155 1.44 -1.56 2.12
N ASP A 156 2.02 -1.60 3.32
CA ASP A 156 1.28 -1.88 4.56
C ASP A 156 0.16 -0.87 4.78
N ALA A 157 0.40 0.41 4.51
CA ALA A 157 -0.63 1.45 4.66
C ALA A 157 -1.86 1.18 3.79
N ILE A 158 -1.69 0.62 2.59
CA ILE A 158 -2.81 0.21 1.72
C ILE A 158 -3.58 -0.95 2.37
N VAL A 159 -2.87 -1.96 2.90
CA VAL A 159 -3.48 -3.09 3.61
C VAL A 159 -4.31 -2.61 4.81
N LEU A 160 -3.73 -1.71 5.61
CA LEU A 160 -4.35 -1.17 6.80
C LEU A 160 -5.54 -0.26 6.47
N HIS A 161 -5.44 0.57 5.42
CA HIS A 161 -6.58 1.34 4.92
C HIS A 161 -7.72 0.42 4.52
N ASN A 162 -7.45 -0.62 3.72
CA ASN A 162 -8.49 -1.56 3.28
C ASN A 162 -9.15 -2.31 4.44
N SER A 163 -8.41 -2.60 5.50
CA SER A 163 -8.96 -3.20 6.71
C SER A 163 -9.87 -2.25 7.48
N LEU A 164 -9.60 -0.95 7.46
CA LEU A 164 -10.35 0.05 8.22
C LEU A 164 -11.53 0.61 7.42
N PHE A 165 -11.36 0.78 6.11
CA PHE A 165 -12.30 1.45 5.20
C PHE A 165 -12.55 0.57 3.95
N PRO A 166 -13.20 -0.60 4.12
CA PRO A 166 -13.46 -1.52 3.02
C PRO A 166 -14.32 -0.92 1.89
N GLU A 167 -15.12 0.11 2.19
CA GLU A 167 -15.95 0.84 1.23
C GLU A 167 -15.13 1.62 0.18
N THR A 168 -13.89 1.97 0.49
CA THR A 168 -12.94 2.68 -0.40
C THR A 168 -11.67 1.89 -0.59
N ALA A 169 -11.77 0.55 -0.51
CA ALA A 169 -10.63 -0.32 -0.59
C ALA A 169 -9.84 -0.11 -1.90
N MET A 170 -8.55 0.06 -1.74
CA MET A 170 -7.60 0.24 -2.83
C MET A 170 -7.12 -1.13 -3.32
N LYS A 171 -7.07 -1.30 -4.64
CA LYS A 171 -6.50 -2.49 -5.28
C LYS A 171 -5.31 -2.09 -6.13
N VAL A 172 -4.13 -2.65 -5.84
CA VAL A 172 -2.93 -2.38 -6.63
C VAL A 172 -3.04 -3.11 -7.96
N ILE A 173 -2.79 -2.37 -9.04
CA ILE A 173 -2.83 -2.89 -10.41
C ILE A 173 -1.45 -2.90 -11.07
N GLY A 174 -0.48 -2.16 -10.54
CA GLY A 174 0.88 -2.15 -11.06
C GLY A 174 1.80 -1.14 -10.37
N PHE A 175 2.98 -0.96 -10.95
CA PHE A 175 4.02 -0.05 -10.50
C PHE A 175 4.62 0.69 -11.69
N THR A 176 5.21 1.86 -11.46
CA THR A 176 5.86 2.69 -12.49
C THR A 176 6.95 3.55 -11.85
N ARG A 177 7.75 4.23 -12.67
CA ARG A 177 8.44 5.46 -12.28
C ARG A 177 7.84 6.63 -13.05
N ASP A 178 7.52 7.69 -12.34
CA ASP A 178 7.05 8.91 -12.99
C ASP A 178 8.20 9.66 -13.70
N ASN A 179 7.84 10.78 -14.34
CA ASN A 179 8.79 11.64 -15.05
C ASN A 179 9.88 12.26 -14.15
N ASP A 180 9.68 12.28 -12.82
CA ASP A 180 10.66 12.73 -11.84
C ASP A 180 11.55 11.58 -11.32
N GLY A 181 11.33 10.35 -11.82
CA GLY A 181 12.05 9.15 -11.45
C GLY A 181 11.59 8.53 -10.13
N LEU A 182 10.50 9.02 -9.53
CA LEU A 182 9.94 8.50 -8.29
C LEU A 182 9.13 7.24 -8.58
N MET A 183 9.33 6.20 -7.78
CA MET A 183 8.50 5.01 -7.88
C MET A 183 7.07 5.33 -7.43
N ARG A 184 6.09 4.92 -8.24
CA ARG A 184 4.67 5.08 -7.94
C ARG A 184 4.01 3.71 -7.83
N ILE A 185 3.09 3.60 -6.88
CA ILE A 185 2.16 2.48 -6.78
C ILE A 185 0.91 2.87 -7.55
N VAL A 186 0.54 2.09 -8.57
CA VAL A 186 -0.66 2.31 -9.36
C VAL A 186 -1.79 1.46 -8.80
N LEU A 187 -2.88 2.11 -8.40
CA LEU A 187 -4.01 1.43 -7.75
C LEU A 187 -5.36 1.98 -8.20
N THR A 188 -6.40 1.14 -8.14
CA THR A 188 -7.79 1.57 -8.29
C THR A 188 -8.42 1.79 -6.92
N GLN A 189 -9.34 2.73 -6.82
CA GLN A 189 -10.20 2.94 -5.65
C GLN A 189 -11.65 3.20 -6.11
N PRO A 190 -12.67 2.68 -5.41
CA PRO A 190 -14.06 3.02 -5.69
C PRO A 190 -14.28 4.54 -5.79
N TYR A 191 -15.00 4.98 -6.82
CA TYR A 191 -15.37 6.39 -6.95
C TYR A 191 -16.50 6.71 -5.97
N VAL A 192 -16.27 7.68 -5.09
CA VAL A 192 -17.25 8.11 -4.08
C VAL A 192 -17.92 9.39 -4.54
N ASN A 193 -19.26 9.35 -4.63
CA ASN A 193 -20.06 10.54 -4.90
C ASN A 193 -20.12 11.39 -3.63
N CYS A 194 -19.42 12.52 -3.63
CA CYS A 194 -19.38 13.44 -2.49
C CYS A 194 -20.65 14.30 -2.43
N LEU A 195 -21.49 14.10 -1.41
CA LEU A 195 -22.62 14.98 -1.11
C LEU A 195 -22.13 16.29 -0.48
N ARG A 196 -21.22 16.16 0.49
CA ARG A 196 -20.50 17.24 1.16
C ARG A 196 -19.30 16.66 1.89
N LEU A 197 -18.40 17.53 2.33
CA LEU A 197 -17.33 17.14 3.25
C LEU A 197 -17.92 16.79 4.63
N ALA A 198 -17.31 15.81 5.31
CA ALA A 198 -17.67 15.47 6.68
C ALA A 198 -17.26 16.60 7.65
N THR A 199 -18.05 16.81 8.69
CA THR A 199 -17.70 17.70 9.80
C THR A 199 -16.68 17.01 10.71
N LYS A 200 -15.99 17.79 11.55
CA LYS A 200 -15.07 17.21 12.55
C LYS A 200 -15.78 16.19 13.46
N GLU A 201 -16.98 16.51 13.93
CA GLU A 201 -17.76 15.62 14.82
C GLU A 201 -18.06 14.28 14.14
N GLU A 202 -18.43 14.30 12.86
CA GLU A 202 -18.66 13.09 12.08
C GLU A 202 -17.38 12.26 11.87
N ILE A 203 -16.22 12.91 11.70
CA ILE A 203 -14.93 12.23 11.61
C ILE A 203 -14.53 11.62 12.96
N ASP A 204 -14.71 12.36 14.05
CA ASP A 204 -14.45 11.88 15.42
C ASP A 204 -15.29 10.64 15.72
N ASP A 205 -16.60 10.67 15.42
CA ASP A 205 -17.52 9.56 15.63
C ASP A 205 -17.14 8.34 14.78
N MET A 206 -16.79 8.56 13.51
CA MET A 206 -16.32 7.49 12.62
C MET A 206 -15.03 6.84 13.15
N ALA A 207 -14.06 7.64 13.61
CA ALA A 207 -12.81 7.14 14.18
C ALA A 207 -13.05 6.39 15.50
N ALA A 208 -13.90 6.94 16.38
CA ALA A 208 -14.27 6.33 17.65
C ALA A 208 -14.99 4.97 17.46
N ALA A 209 -15.90 4.89 16.49
CA ALA A 209 -16.58 3.64 16.14
C ALA A 209 -15.61 2.53 15.67
N LYS A 210 -14.43 2.89 15.15
CA LYS A 210 -13.36 1.97 14.74
C LYS A 210 -12.35 1.70 15.87
N GLY A 211 -12.61 2.16 17.10
CA GLY A 211 -11.78 1.90 18.27
C GLY A 211 -10.58 2.85 18.40
N PHE A 212 -10.58 3.97 17.68
CA PHE A 212 -9.56 5.00 17.82
C PHE A 212 -9.99 6.07 18.83
N ARG A 213 -9.02 6.72 19.44
CA ARG A 213 -9.20 7.92 20.25
C ARG A 213 -8.39 9.06 19.64
N ASP A 214 -8.88 10.29 19.78
CA ASP A 214 -8.08 11.48 19.44
C ASP A 214 -6.74 11.40 20.17
N ASN A 215 -5.64 11.75 19.50
CA ASN A 215 -4.31 11.68 20.09
C ASN A 215 -3.98 12.85 21.03
N TRP A 216 -4.96 13.71 21.34
CA TRP A 216 -4.89 14.86 22.27
C TRP A 216 -3.88 15.95 21.87
N ASN A 217 -3.22 15.81 20.71
CA ASN A 217 -2.16 16.69 20.23
C ASN A 217 -2.58 17.56 19.03
N GLY A 218 -3.85 17.52 18.59
CA GLY A 218 -4.30 18.25 17.40
C GLY A 218 -5.81 18.40 17.30
N GLN A 219 -6.24 19.16 16.29
CA GLN A 219 -7.64 19.52 16.00
C GLN A 219 -8.51 18.32 15.51
N GLY A 220 -8.29 17.10 16.03
CA GLY A 220 -8.98 15.89 15.57
C GLY A 220 -8.60 15.45 14.15
N VAL A 221 -7.34 15.66 13.74
CA VAL A 221 -6.83 15.17 12.44
C VAL A 221 -6.02 13.88 12.57
N ASN A 222 -5.63 13.54 13.80
CA ASN A 222 -4.78 12.40 14.11
C ASN A 222 -5.41 11.60 15.26
N TYR A 223 -5.56 10.31 15.06
CA TYR A 223 -6.18 9.40 16.00
C TYR A 223 -5.27 8.20 16.26
N ILE A 224 -5.40 7.59 17.42
CA ILE A 224 -4.55 6.48 17.84
C ILE A 224 -5.39 5.36 18.45
N SER A 225 -5.01 4.12 18.17
CA SER A 225 -5.45 2.91 18.86
C SER A 225 -4.24 2.23 19.50
N ASP A 226 -4.41 1.06 20.10
CA ASP A 226 -3.29 0.36 20.71
C ASP A 226 -2.30 -0.22 19.68
N ARG A 227 -2.75 -0.38 18.42
CA ARG A 227 -1.97 -0.97 17.32
C ARG A 227 -1.66 0.02 16.20
N LEU A 228 -2.61 0.89 15.85
CA LEU A 228 -2.54 1.75 14.66
C LEU A 228 -2.67 3.24 15.01
N ALA A 229 -2.01 4.07 14.23
CA ALA A 229 -2.21 5.51 14.17
C ALA A 229 -2.88 5.86 12.82
N LEU A 230 -3.88 6.72 12.89
CA LEU A 230 -4.54 7.38 11.77
C LEU A 230 -4.11 8.84 11.75
N GLU A 231 -3.66 9.32 10.60
CA GLU A 231 -3.31 10.72 10.38
C GLU A 231 -4.00 11.21 9.10
N ASP A 232 -4.06 12.53 8.95
CA ASP A 232 -4.69 13.21 7.81
C ASP A 232 -6.21 12.97 7.69
N MET A 233 -6.86 12.73 8.83
CA MET A 233 -8.32 12.54 8.93
C MET A 233 -9.02 13.90 8.97
N HIS A 234 -9.10 14.58 7.83
CA HIS A 234 -9.70 15.91 7.71
C HIS A 234 -10.83 15.95 6.67
N PRO A 235 -11.68 17.00 6.63
CA PRO A 235 -12.83 17.06 5.73
C PRO A 235 -12.54 16.86 4.24
N ALA A 236 -11.34 17.21 3.75
CA ALA A 236 -11.01 16.98 2.33
C ALA A 236 -10.73 15.50 1.97
N ASN A 237 -10.61 14.63 2.98
CA ASN A 237 -10.33 13.20 2.87
C ASN A 237 -11.49 12.32 3.36
N VAL A 238 -12.51 12.92 3.97
CA VAL A 238 -13.69 12.23 4.47
C VAL A 238 -14.94 12.91 3.92
N PHE A 239 -15.67 12.17 3.09
CA PHE A 239 -16.88 12.65 2.43
C PHE A 239 -18.12 12.07 3.10
N ILE A 240 -19.23 12.80 3.02
CA ILE A 240 -20.54 12.19 3.17
C ILE A 240 -20.93 11.65 1.80
N ASP A 241 -21.12 10.33 1.74
CA ASP A 241 -21.52 9.66 0.52
C ASP A 241 -22.99 9.94 0.18
N VAL A 242 -23.27 10.23 -1.09
CA VAL A 242 -24.64 10.50 -1.58
C VAL A 242 -25.57 9.31 -1.39
N VAL A 243 -25.05 8.08 -1.44
CA VAL A 243 -25.89 6.87 -1.41
C VAL A 243 -26.22 6.47 0.03
N THR A 244 -25.22 6.43 0.90
CA THR A 244 -25.36 5.95 2.28
C THR A 244 -25.65 7.06 3.29
N GLU A 245 -25.43 8.32 2.92
CA GLU A 245 -25.47 9.50 3.81
C GLU A 245 -24.55 9.36 5.04
N LYS A 246 -23.50 8.55 4.93
CA LYS A 246 -22.52 8.30 6.00
C LYS A 246 -21.14 8.84 5.64
N PRO A 247 -20.30 9.14 6.66
CA PRO A 247 -18.89 9.43 6.45
C PRO A 247 -18.16 8.25 5.80
N ILE A 248 -17.40 8.53 4.75
CA ILE A 248 -16.53 7.61 4.03
C ILE A 248 -15.15 8.26 3.90
N CYS A 249 -14.11 7.55 4.36
CA CYS A 249 -12.72 7.99 4.22
C CYS A 249 -12.17 7.52 2.87
N ILE A 250 -11.75 8.45 2.02
CA ILE A 250 -11.17 8.15 0.69
C ILE A 250 -9.64 8.16 0.68
N ASP A 251 -9.03 8.80 1.67
CA ASP A 251 -7.58 8.84 1.84
C ASP A 251 -7.25 9.10 3.30
N CYS A 252 -6.25 8.43 3.81
CA CYS A 252 -5.67 8.73 5.11
C CYS A 252 -4.29 8.09 5.21
N ILE A 253 -3.55 8.52 6.23
CA ILE A 253 -2.30 7.89 6.60
C ILE A 253 -2.60 6.86 7.69
N VAL A 254 -2.31 5.59 7.42
CA VAL A 254 -2.44 4.51 8.40
C VAL A 254 -1.08 3.87 8.63
N LYS A 255 -0.67 3.77 9.89
CA LYS A 255 0.61 3.15 10.25
C LYS A 255 0.53 2.43 11.59
N PHE A 256 1.40 1.45 11.80
CA PHE A 256 1.56 0.84 13.13
C PHE A 256 2.13 1.87 14.12
N VAL A 257 1.61 1.89 15.35
CA VAL A 257 2.11 2.76 16.44
C VAL A 257 3.53 2.35 16.86
N LYS A 258 3.84 1.06 16.77
CA LYS A 258 5.17 0.50 17.01
C LYS A 258 5.56 -0.32 15.78
N GLY A 259 6.57 0.14 15.05
CA GLY A 259 7.04 -0.49 13.81
C GLY A 259 8.20 0.24 13.16
#